data_AF-A0A2G8LQH9-F1
#
_entry.id   AF-A0A2G8LQH9-F1
#
_cell.length_a   1.000
_cell.length_b   1.000
_cell.length_c   1.000
_cell.angle_alpha   90.00
_cell.angle_beta   90.00
_cell.angle_gamma   90.00
#
_symmetry.space_group_name_H-M   'P 1'
#
loop_
_entity.id
_entity.type
_entity.pdbx_description
1 polymer ?
#
loop_
_entity_poly.entity_id
_entity_poly.type
_entity_poly.pdbx_seq_one_letter_code
_entity_poly.pdbx_strand_id
1 'polypeptide(L)'
;MKTSSSDMDLYHCANEFVAIMFASITNFSDFYVELEANNEGVECLRLLNEIIHDFDSILNEERFHQIEKIKTIGSTYMAASGLTDETFDKENNTHVIAIAEFAFRLQAQLKYVNQHSFNNFKMRIGLNVGPVVSGVIGARKPQYDIWGNSVNVASRMDSTGVPDKIQVQRI
;
A
#
# COMPACT_ATOMS: atom_id res chain seq x y z
N MET A 1 -16.64 -41.30 20.69
CA MET A 1 -16.63 -41.19 19.22
C MET A 1 -17.61 -40.11 18.80
N LYS A 2 -17.07 -38.97 18.33
CA LYS A 2 -17.63 -37.84 17.56
C LYS A 2 -17.03 -36.52 18.07
N THR A 3 -15.86 -36.21 17.52
CA THR A 3 -15.34 -34.84 17.38
C THR A 3 -16.08 -34.19 16.20
N SER A 4 -16.73 -33.04 16.41
CA SER A 4 -17.36 -32.26 15.33
C SER A 4 -17.23 -30.76 15.58
N SER A 5 -16.20 -30.18 14.93
CA SER A 5 -16.12 -28.85 14.29
C SER A 5 -16.91 -27.65 14.86
N SER A 6 -16.19 -26.67 15.42
CA SER A 6 -16.52 -25.23 15.60
C SER A 6 -15.34 -24.62 16.38
N ASP A 7 -14.49 -23.69 15.92
CA ASP A 7 -14.75 -22.48 15.15
C ASP A 7 -13.51 -22.06 14.33
N MET A 8 -13.70 -21.83 13.03
CA MET A 8 -12.83 -20.95 12.24
C MET A 8 -13.50 -19.58 12.19
N ASP A 9 -13.55 -18.88 13.32
CA ASP A 9 -14.19 -17.57 13.37
C ASP A 9 -13.37 -16.57 12.55
N LEU A 10 -14.02 -16.02 11.52
CA LEU A 10 -13.48 -14.99 10.67
C LEU A 10 -13.27 -13.72 11.50
N TYR A 11 -12.02 -13.38 11.78
CA TYR A 11 -11.69 -12.07 12.34
C TYR A 11 -12.05 -10.99 11.31
N HIS A 12 -12.94 -10.07 11.69
CA HIS A 12 -13.30 -8.91 10.90
C HIS A 12 -13.58 -7.69 11.78
N CYS A 13 -13.24 -6.51 11.28
CA CYS A 13 -13.58 -5.22 11.88
C CYS A 13 -14.13 -4.29 10.79
N ALA A 14 -15.09 -3.43 11.14
CA ALA A 14 -15.66 -2.44 10.24
C ALA A 14 -15.32 -1.04 10.73
N ASN A 15 -14.71 -0.22 9.88
CA ASN A 15 -14.26 1.13 10.18
C ASN A 15 -14.85 2.09 9.15
N GLU A 16 -15.49 3.17 9.60
CA GLU A 16 -16.20 4.09 8.69
C GLU A 16 -15.31 5.12 8.02
N PHE A 17 -14.15 5.41 8.60
CA PHE A 17 -13.29 6.52 8.18
C PHE A 17 -11.83 6.10 8.15
N VAL A 18 -11.47 5.39 7.08
CA VAL A 18 -10.11 4.90 6.83
C VAL A 18 -9.55 5.59 5.60
N ALA A 19 -8.32 6.10 5.71
CA ALA A 19 -7.61 6.63 4.55
C ALA A 19 -6.81 5.51 3.89
N ILE A 20 -6.95 5.36 2.59
CA ILE A 20 -6.43 4.22 1.80
C ILE A 20 -5.53 4.77 0.71
N MET A 21 -4.35 4.17 0.56
CA MET A 21 -3.36 4.53 -0.44
C MET A 21 -2.99 3.34 -1.32
N PHE A 22 -2.97 3.59 -2.62
CA PHE A 22 -2.32 2.74 -3.62
C PHE A 22 -1.19 3.54 -4.26
N ALA A 23 0.06 3.10 -4.12
CA ALA A 23 1.22 3.73 -4.72
C ALA A 23 1.90 2.75 -5.70
N SER A 24 1.74 3.03 -7.00
CA SER A 24 2.20 2.15 -8.09
C SER A 24 3.41 2.72 -8.81
N ILE A 25 4.43 1.89 -9.03
CA ILE A 25 5.54 2.22 -9.95
C ILE A 25 5.08 1.88 -11.36
N THR A 26 4.76 2.90 -12.16
CA THR A 26 3.98 2.75 -13.41
C THR A 26 4.75 2.12 -14.56
N ASN A 27 6.07 2.28 -14.60
CA ASN A 27 6.94 1.82 -15.69
C ASN A 27 7.87 0.66 -15.25
N PHE A 28 7.54 -0.01 -14.14
CA PHE A 28 8.32 -1.16 -13.70
C PHE A 28 8.18 -2.36 -14.66
N SER A 29 7.02 -2.53 -15.29
CA SER A 29 6.80 -3.58 -16.31
C SER A 29 7.72 -3.41 -17.53
N ASP A 30 7.98 -2.17 -17.93
CA ASP A 30 8.85 -1.87 -19.08
C ASP A 30 10.33 -2.10 -18.74
N PHE A 31 10.67 -1.96 -17.46
CA PHE A 31 12.01 -2.24 -16.93
C PHE A 31 12.26 -3.74 -16.72
N TYR A 32 11.20 -4.51 -16.45
CA TYR A 32 11.32 -5.94 -16.23
C TYR A 32 11.66 -6.66 -17.54
N VAL A 33 12.90 -7.13 -17.63
CA VAL A 33 13.43 -7.83 -18.81
C VAL A 33 14.02 -9.17 -18.40
N GLU A 34 13.47 -10.25 -18.95
CA GLU A 34 13.93 -11.63 -18.75
C GLU A 34 15.01 -11.97 -19.78
N LEU A 35 16.24 -11.54 -19.51
CA LEU A 35 17.42 -11.91 -20.30
C LEU A 35 18.42 -12.68 -19.42
N GLU A 36 19.20 -13.59 -20.01
CA GLU A 36 20.29 -14.31 -19.31
C GLU A 36 21.27 -13.32 -18.65
N ALA A 37 21.56 -12.20 -19.32
CA ALA A 37 22.40 -11.13 -18.79
C ALA A 37 21.85 -10.44 -17.53
N ASN A 38 20.54 -10.58 -17.26
CA ASN A 38 19.85 -10.03 -16.10
C ASN A 38 19.44 -11.13 -15.10
N ASN A 39 20.13 -12.28 -15.15
CA ASN A 39 19.84 -13.46 -14.35
C ASN A 39 18.35 -13.85 -14.42
N GLU A 40 17.78 -13.86 -15.64
CA GLU A 40 16.37 -14.20 -15.91
C GLU A 40 15.36 -13.27 -15.19
N GLY A 41 15.71 -12.00 -14.98
CA GLY A 41 14.81 -11.00 -14.37
C GLY A 41 14.94 -10.89 -12.85
N VAL A 42 15.76 -11.72 -12.21
CA VAL A 42 15.96 -11.73 -10.75
C VAL A 42 16.54 -10.40 -10.25
N GLU A 43 17.42 -9.73 -11.00
CA GLU A 43 17.96 -8.44 -10.56
C GLU A 43 16.89 -7.34 -10.54
N CYS A 44 15.92 -7.38 -11.46
CA CYS A 44 14.78 -6.45 -11.41
C CYS A 44 13.98 -6.65 -10.13
N LEU A 45 13.75 -7.90 -9.72
CA LEU A 45 13.05 -8.22 -8.48
C LEU A 45 13.86 -7.78 -7.24
N ARG A 46 15.19 -7.86 -7.26
CA ARG A 46 16.03 -7.35 -6.18
C ARG A 46 15.89 -5.84 -6.02
N LEU A 47 15.93 -5.10 -7.13
CA LEU A 47 15.74 -3.65 -7.11
C LEU A 47 14.34 -3.27 -6.61
N LEU A 48 13.30 -3.99 -7.03
CA LEU A 48 11.96 -3.80 -6.49
C LEU A 48 11.93 -4.06 -4.98
N ASN A 49 12.55 -5.14 -4.53
CA ASN A 49 12.62 -5.47 -3.11
C ASN A 49 13.35 -4.40 -2.29
N GLU A 50 14.43 -3.82 -2.82
CA GLU A 50 15.14 -2.68 -2.21
C GLU A 50 14.23 -1.44 -2.10
N ILE A 51 13.50 -1.10 -3.17
CA ILE A 51 12.56 0.02 -3.15
C ILE A 51 11.46 -0.20 -2.09
N ILE A 52 10.90 -1.41 -2.02
CA ILE A 52 9.86 -1.74 -1.03
C ILE A 52 10.44 -1.72 0.39
N HIS A 53 11.68 -2.17 0.57
CA HIS A 53 12.36 -2.12 1.86
C HIS A 53 12.60 -0.68 2.35
N ASP A 54 12.98 0.21 1.44
CA ASP A 54 13.12 1.65 1.74
C ASP A 54 11.77 2.27 2.15
N PHE A 55 10.68 1.90 1.46
CA PHE A 55 9.34 2.36 1.82
C PHE A 55 8.91 1.86 3.20
N ASP A 56 9.21 0.60 3.53
CA ASP A 56 8.95 0.02 4.85
C ASP A 56 9.78 0.72 5.93
N SER A 57 11.01 1.13 5.62
CA SER A 57 11.85 1.90 6.54
C SER A 57 11.29 3.29 6.83
N ILE A 58 10.71 3.96 5.83
CA ILE A 58 9.99 5.23 6.04
C ILE A 58 8.75 5.00 6.90
N LEU A 59 7.99 3.92 6.65
CA LEU A 59 6.79 3.61 7.43
C LEU A 59 7.08 3.42 8.93
N ASN A 60 8.29 2.95 9.26
CA ASN A 60 8.73 2.78 10.65
C ASN A 60 9.10 4.10 11.38
N GLU A 61 9.07 5.25 10.71
CA GLU A 61 9.26 6.55 11.39
C GLU A 61 8.07 6.83 12.34
N GLU A 62 8.33 7.37 13.54
CA GLU A 62 7.32 7.62 14.59
C GLU A 62 6.11 8.43 14.10
N ARG A 63 6.32 9.39 13.19
CA ARG A 63 5.26 10.21 12.62
C ARG A 63 4.23 9.43 11.79
N PHE A 64 4.56 8.21 11.36
CA PHE A 64 3.72 7.34 10.53
C PHE A 64 3.14 6.15 11.31
N HIS A 65 3.20 6.16 12.64
CA HIS A 65 2.67 5.09 13.50
C HIS A 65 1.18 4.77 13.28
N GLN A 66 0.40 5.71 12.72
CA GLN A 66 -1.02 5.52 12.40
C GLN A 66 -1.27 4.81 11.05
N ILE A 67 -0.20 4.53 10.29
CA ILE A 67 -0.27 3.91 8.97
C ILE A 67 0.11 2.44 9.07
N GLU A 68 -0.69 1.59 8.46
CA GLU A 68 -0.46 0.16 8.35
C GLU A 68 -0.25 -0.21 6.88
N LYS A 69 0.81 -1.00 6.62
CA LYS A 69 1.00 -1.64 5.32
C LYS A 69 0.04 -2.82 5.20
N ILE A 70 -0.81 -2.80 4.18
CA ILE A 70 -1.73 -3.92 3.91
C ILE A 70 -0.98 -5.03 3.18
N LYS A 71 -0.40 -4.70 2.02
CA LYS A 71 0.35 -5.63 1.17
C LYS A 71 1.06 -4.91 0.03
N THR A 72 1.92 -5.66 -0.65
CA THR A 72 2.48 -5.30 -1.94
C THR A 72 1.83 -6.16 -3.03
N ILE A 73 1.36 -5.55 -4.11
CA ILE A 73 0.71 -6.22 -5.25
C ILE A 73 1.52 -5.89 -6.51
N GLY A 74 2.42 -6.79 -6.92
CA GLY A 74 3.38 -6.49 -7.98
C GLY A 74 4.27 -5.31 -7.59
N SER A 75 4.26 -4.24 -8.40
CA SER A 75 4.96 -2.97 -8.12
C SER A 75 4.10 -1.93 -7.38
N THR A 76 2.96 -2.34 -6.81
CA THR A 76 2.02 -1.47 -6.09
C THR A 76 2.14 -1.67 -4.59
N TYR A 77 2.37 -0.59 -3.86
CA TYR A 77 2.38 -0.54 -2.40
C TYR A 77 1.02 -0.10 -1.89
N MET A 78 0.38 -0.93 -1.06
CA MET A 78 -0.93 -0.65 -0.48
C MET A 78 -0.80 -0.42 1.02
N ALA A 79 -1.27 0.74 1.48
CA ALA A 79 -1.29 1.11 2.89
C ALA A 79 -2.62 1.77 3.27
N ALA A 80 -2.97 1.74 4.54
CA ALA A 80 -4.13 2.44 5.06
C ALA A 80 -3.87 3.00 6.47
N SER A 81 -4.65 3.99 6.89
CA SER A 81 -4.58 4.58 8.22
C SER A 81 -5.97 4.76 8.84
N GLY A 82 -6.04 4.72 10.17
CA GLY A 82 -7.32 4.76 10.91
C GLY A 82 -8.04 3.40 10.99
N LEU A 83 -7.30 2.29 10.88
CA LEU A 83 -7.85 0.93 10.93
C LEU A 83 -8.21 0.46 12.35
N THR A 84 -7.71 1.14 13.38
CA THR A 84 -7.96 0.83 14.80
C THR A 84 -8.34 2.08 15.57
N ASP A 85 -9.02 1.93 16.71
CA ASP A 85 -9.39 3.06 17.57
C ASP A 85 -8.17 3.84 18.09
N GLU A 86 -6.99 3.19 18.20
CA GLU A 86 -5.74 3.83 18.60
C GLU A 86 -5.12 4.68 17.48
N THR A 87 -5.34 4.29 16.22
CA THR A 87 -4.78 4.98 15.05
C THR A 87 -5.76 5.99 14.46
N PHE A 88 -7.04 5.92 14.82
CA PHE A 88 -8.08 6.81 14.36
C PHE A 88 -8.18 8.07 15.24
N ASP A 89 -8.14 9.23 14.60
CA ASP A 89 -8.32 10.54 15.24
C ASP A 89 -9.42 11.30 14.51
N LYS A 90 -10.56 11.42 15.18
CA LYS A 90 -11.76 12.09 14.63
C LYS A 90 -11.67 13.60 14.64
N GLU A 91 -10.91 14.19 15.58
CA GLU A 91 -10.91 15.63 15.80
C GLU A 91 -9.98 16.34 14.82
N ASN A 92 -8.75 15.83 14.67
CA ASN A 92 -7.74 16.47 13.84
C ASN A 92 -7.44 15.71 12.53
N ASN A 93 -8.03 14.53 12.34
CA ASN A 93 -7.77 13.67 11.17
C ASN A 93 -6.27 13.42 10.95
N THR A 94 -5.50 13.29 12.03
CA THR A 94 -4.04 13.10 11.99
C THR A 94 -3.64 11.91 11.12
N HIS A 95 -4.38 10.81 11.18
CA HIS A 95 -4.17 9.64 10.33
C HIS A 95 -4.31 9.92 8.82
N VAL A 96 -5.21 10.83 8.41
CA VAL A 96 -5.37 11.25 7.01
C VAL A 96 -4.19 12.13 6.58
N ILE A 97 -3.75 13.02 7.46
CA ILE A 97 -2.57 13.87 7.21
C ILE A 97 -1.33 12.99 7.09
N ALA A 98 -1.15 12.03 8.00
CA ALA A 98 -0.02 11.11 8.01
C ALA A 98 0.09 10.33 6.69
N ILE A 99 -1.01 9.76 6.17
CA ILE A 99 -0.95 9.00 4.91
C ILE A 99 -0.66 9.89 3.69
N ALA A 100 -1.13 11.15 3.70
CA ALA A 100 -0.81 12.11 2.66
C ALA A 100 0.67 12.52 2.71
N GLU A 101 1.22 12.77 3.90
CA GLU A 101 2.65 13.03 4.09
C GLU A 101 3.50 11.82 3.67
N PHE A 102 3.08 10.61 4.03
CA PHE A 102 3.73 9.38 3.63
C PHE A 102 3.77 9.25 2.10
N ALA A 103 2.68 9.56 1.40
CA ALA A 103 2.65 9.58 -0.07
C ALA A 103 3.72 10.53 -0.66
N PHE A 104 3.91 11.72 -0.09
CA PHE A 104 4.99 12.63 -0.51
C PHE A 104 6.38 12.05 -0.23
N ARG A 105 6.57 11.40 0.92
CA ARG A 105 7.85 10.74 1.28
C ARG A 105 8.18 9.60 0.31
N LEU A 106 7.20 8.79 -0.09
CA LEU A 106 7.40 7.73 -1.08
C LEU A 106 7.84 8.29 -2.44
N GLN A 107 7.21 9.37 -2.90
CA GLN A 107 7.64 10.04 -4.14
C GLN A 107 9.08 10.58 -4.04
N ALA A 108 9.44 11.17 -2.91
CA ALA A 108 10.79 11.68 -2.68
C ALA A 108 11.82 10.53 -2.65
N GLN A 109 11.48 9.41 -2.00
CA GLN A 109 12.34 8.24 -1.93
C GLN A 109 12.55 7.60 -3.31
N LEU A 110 11.50 7.47 -4.12
CA LEU A 110 11.67 6.95 -5.48
C LEU A 110 12.57 7.86 -6.34
N LYS A 111 12.46 9.19 -6.18
CA LYS A 111 13.37 10.14 -6.84
C LYS A 111 14.82 9.94 -6.38
N TYR A 112 15.04 9.69 -5.09
CA TYR A 112 16.37 9.36 -4.57
C TYR A 112 16.92 8.07 -5.17
N VAL A 113 16.11 7.00 -5.22
CA VAL A 113 16.49 5.73 -5.85
C VAL A 113 16.85 5.92 -7.33
N ASN A 114 16.06 6.70 -8.08
CA ASN A 114 16.34 7.00 -9.49
C ASN A 114 17.72 7.66 -9.69
N GLN A 115 18.08 8.59 -8.80
CA GLN A 115 19.38 9.28 -8.86
C GLN A 115 20.56 8.34 -8.62
N HIS A 116 20.41 7.32 -7.76
CA HIS A 116 21.49 6.42 -7.37
C HIS A 116 21.57 5.13 -8.20
N SER A 117 20.46 4.72 -8.80
CA SER A 117 20.37 3.50 -9.62
C SER A 117 20.40 3.77 -11.13
N PHE A 118 20.53 5.04 -11.55
CA PHE A 118 20.46 5.48 -12.95
C PHE A 118 19.17 5.04 -13.67
N ASN A 119 18.08 4.90 -12.91
CA ASN A 119 16.75 4.57 -13.42
C ASN A 119 15.86 5.81 -13.47
N ASN A 120 14.71 5.67 -14.15
CA ASN A 120 13.70 6.72 -14.25
C ASN A 120 12.31 6.15 -13.94
N PHE A 121 12.17 5.53 -12.77
CA PHE A 121 10.89 5.03 -12.30
C PHE A 121 9.95 6.19 -12.00
N LYS A 122 8.69 6.04 -12.42
CA LYS A 122 7.63 7.01 -12.14
C LYS A 122 6.64 6.40 -11.15
N MET A 123 6.25 7.19 -10.17
CA MET A 123 5.27 6.76 -9.17
C MET A 123 3.95 7.46 -9.41
N ARG A 124 2.87 6.70 -9.30
CA ARG A 124 1.51 7.24 -9.27
C ARG A 124 0.86 6.81 -7.97
N ILE A 125 0.15 7.74 -7.33
CA ILE A 125 -0.50 7.46 -6.05
C ILE A 125 -1.97 7.83 -6.13
N GLY A 126 -2.84 6.91 -5.71
CA GLY A 126 -4.26 7.12 -5.48
C GLY A 126 -4.59 7.12 -3.99
N LEU A 127 -5.31 8.14 -3.54
CA LEU A 127 -5.79 8.27 -2.17
C LEU A 127 -7.32 8.37 -2.15
N ASN A 128 -7.91 7.73 -1.15
CA ASN A 128 -9.32 7.89 -0.82
C ASN A 128 -9.56 7.72 0.68
N VAL A 129 -10.60 8.36 1.22
CA VAL A 129 -11.07 8.15 2.58
C VAL A 129 -12.48 7.61 2.55
N GLY A 130 -12.78 6.60 3.36
CA GLY A 130 -14.15 6.10 3.50
C GLY A 130 -14.25 4.79 4.26
N PRO A 131 -15.45 4.18 4.28
CA PRO A 131 -15.70 2.96 5.03
C PRO A 131 -15.00 1.75 4.41
N VAL A 132 -14.46 0.89 5.28
CA VAL A 132 -13.84 -0.38 4.94
C VAL A 132 -14.20 -1.46 5.94
N VAL A 133 -14.05 -2.71 5.52
CA VAL A 133 -14.05 -3.88 6.38
C VAL A 133 -12.67 -4.49 6.32
N SER A 134 -11.99 -4.63 7.44
CA SER A 134 -10.72 -5.35 7.55
C SER A 134 -10.96 -6.77 8.09
N GLY A 135 -10.04 -7.68 7.85
CA GLY A 135 -10.16 -9.05 8.33
C GLY A 135 -9.09 -10.00 7.80
N VAL A 136 -9.05 -11.21 8.37
CA VAL A 136 -8.06 -12.23 8.01
C VAL A 136 -8.74 -13.36 7.24
N ILE A 137 -8.34 -13.59 5.99
CA ILE A 137 -8.90 -14.65 5.13
C ILE A 137 -7.84 -15.68 4.78
N GLY A 138 -8.23 -16.95 4.75
CA GLY A 138 -7.44 -18.06 4.19
C GLY A 138 -7.11 -19.14 5.21
N ALA A 139 -7.51 -20.39 4.91
CA ALA A 139 -7.32 -21.50 5.83
C ALA A 139 -5.88 -22.03 5.89
N ARG A 140 -5.10 -21.92 4.80
CA ARG A 140 -3.72 -22.42 4.72
C ARG A 140 -2.66 -21.31 4.81
N LYS A 141 -2.98 -20.13 4.30
CA LYS A 141 -2.15 -18.93 4.33
C LYS A 141 -3.06 -17.76 4.69
N PRO A 142 -3.35 -17.56 5.99
CA PRO A 142 -4.16 -16.42 6.43
C PRO A 142 -3.50 -15.11 6.01
N GLN A 143 -4.28 -14.20 5.41
CA GLN A 143 -3.84 -12.88 4.99
C GLN A 143 -4.79 -11.84 5.55
N TYR A 144 -4.24 -10.85 6.24
CA TYR A 144 -4.97 -9.65 6.61
C TYR A 144 -5.15 -8.76 5.37
N ASP A 145 -6.34 -8.23 5.18
CA ASP A 145 -6.67 -7.38 4.05
C ASP A 145 -7.87 -6.49 4.37
N ILE A 146 -8.13 -5.52 3.49
CA ILE A 146 -9.26 -4.58 3.61
C ILE A 146 -10.13 -4.62 2.36
N TRP A 147 -11.45 -4.59 2.56
CA TRP A 147 -12.46 -4.63 1.51
C TRP A 147 -13.44 -3.46 1.65
N GLY A 148 -14.01 -3.05 0.52
CA GLY A 148 -15.04 -2.01 0.49
C GLY A 148 -15.01 -1.21 -0.81
N ASN A 149 -16.08 -0.48 -1.07
CA ASN A 149 -16.12 0.40 -2.24
C ASN A 149 -15.04 1.49 -2.16
N SER A 150 -14.71 1.96 -0.95
CA SER A 150 -13.66 2.97 -0.72
C SER A 150 -12.28 2.49 -1.19
N VAL A 151 -11.98 1.20 -0.99
CA VAL A 151 -10.74 0.56 -1.47
C VAL A 151 -10.71 0.54 -3.00
N ASN A 152 -11.84 0.16 -3.62
CA ASN A 152 -11.97 0.15 -5.09
C ASN A 152 -11.85 1.57 -5.69
N VAL A 153 -12.35 2.59 -4.99
CA VAL A 153 -12.16 3.98 -5.44
C VAL A 153 -10.71 4.41 -5.30
N ALA A 154 -10.02 4.10 -4.19
CA ALA A 154 -8.58 4.38 -4.03
C ALA A 154 -7.75 3.72 -5.16
N SER A 155 -8.05 2.46 -5.44
CA SER A 155 -7.42 1.72 -6.55
C SER A 155 -7.73 2.35 -7.93
N ARG A 156 -8.92 2.92 -8.13
CA ARG A 156 -9.24 3.71 -9.34
C ARG A 156 -8.49 5.04 -9.39
N MET A 157 -8.34 5.73 -8.27
CA MET A 157 -7.53 6.97 -8.19
C MET A 157 -6.07 6.69 -8.55
N ASP A 158 -5.53 5.53 -8.20
CA ASP A 158 -4.23 5.11 -8.72
C ASP A 158 -4.34 4.75 -10.21
N SER A 159 -5.07 3.70 -10.57
CA SER A 159 -5.08 3.17 -11.95
C SER A 159 -5.41 4.18 -13.06
N THR A 160 -6.24 5.19 -12.78
CA THR A 160 -6.62 6.27 -13.72
C THR A 160 -5.81 7.55 -13.53
N GLY A 161 -4.89 7.58 -12.58
CA GLY A 161 -4.08 8.75 -12.26
C GLY A 161 -2.93 9.01 -13.22
N VAL A 162 -2.35 10.18 -13.07
CA VAL A 162 -1.21 10.66 -13.85
C VAL A 162 0.09 10.28 -13.14
N PRO A 163 1.11 9.74 -13.85
CA PRO A 163 2.42 9.51 -13.27
C PRO A 163 3.02 10.77 -12.61
N ASP A 164 3.79 10.56 -11.55
CA ASP A 164 4.42 11.57 -10.69
C ASP A 164 3.43 12.49 -9.96
N LYS A 165 2.15 12.12 -9.88
CA LYS A 165 1.12 12.84 -9.15
C LYS A 165 0.42 11.96 -8.12
N ILE A 166 -0.20 12.64 -7.17
CA ILE A 166 -1.10 12.06 -6.18
C ILE A 166 -2.51 12.49 -6.57
N GLN A 167 -3.39 11.52 -6.81
CA GLN A 167 -4.79 11.75 -7.11
C GLN A 167 -5.64 11.44 -5.88
N VAL A 168 -6.53 12.36 -5.53
CA VAL A 168 -7.48 12.23 -4.41
C VAL A 168 -8.90 12.24 -4.95
N GLN A 169 -9.81 11.50 -4.31
CA GLN A 169 -11.23 11.65 -4.59
C GLN A 169 -11.70 13.05 -4.14
N ARG A 170 -12.59 13.67 -4.92
CA ARG A 170 -13.28 14.88 -4.48
C ARG A 170 -14.25 14.51 -3.36
N ILE A 171 -14.01 15.07 -2.19
CA ILE A 171 -14.82 14.92 -0.97
C ILE A 171 -16.03 15.85 -1.05
#